data_AF-A0A349JMF1-F1
#
_entry.id   AF-A0A349JMF1-F1
#
_cell.length_a   1.000
_cell.length_b   1.000
_cell.length_c   1.000
_cell.angle_alpha   90.00
_cell.angle_beta   90.00
_cell.angle_gamma   90.00
#
_symmetry.space_group_name_H-M   'P 1'
#
loop_
_entity.id
_entity.type
_entity.pdbx_description
1 polymer ?
#
loop_
_entity_poly.entity_id
_entity_poly.type
_entity_poly.pdbx_seq_one_letter_code
_entity_poly.pdbx_strand_id
1 'polypeptide(L)'
;MKTLLRLLLKSQHQRNRSGPAQTEKGMTLVELLVGSIMAFLIITPMLTFVVDMLNTDRREQVKSNTEQDIQAAADFISQDLSQAIYIYDNNPATTSTPTTTPTGIPAIRSQLPAPANGTPILVFWKQQPRKNSIPYNPKVAETVKPKTCDTNPGKCDDTYVLSLVAYYQFKETDPNSIWCQPSGGTCPTRIARYEITDGIRNPNAASIADLYYSDTETKDTQRRDPAFNPDFDFTKPTVNVTVPTELTKPQSGATKPQVLVNYIDHTKNSDTALLGTECRTALGNPIDQRTATPIGETTLKVTDTEGINSFYACVNTEKNIARVTIRGNSLRRIQANDADFKTTSSAFFPITTVQVKGLGGYGK
;
A
#
# COMPACT_ATOMS: atom_id res chain seq x y z
N MET A 1 44.91 75.49 -22.90
CA MET A 1 46.22 75.15 -23.52
C MET A 1 47.44 75.24 -22.58
N LYS A 2 47.33 75.08 -21.24
CA LYS A 2 48.50 75.00 -20.34
C LYS A 2 48.39 73.98 -19.18
N THR A 3 47.20 73.40 -18.95
CA THR A 3 46.94 72.47 -17.84
C THR A 3 46.94 70.99 -18.23
N LEU A 4 46.58 70.65 -19.48
CA LEU A 4 46.60 69.26 -19.98
C LEU A 4 48.02 68.75 -20.28
N LEU A 5 48.93 69.61 -20.71
CA LEU A 5 50.32 69.22 -21.01
C LEU A 5 51.14 68.91 -19.75
N ARG A 6 50.79 69.52 -18.60
CA ARG A 6 51.45 69.25 -17.30
C ARG A 6 51.01 67.92 -16.68
N LEU A 7 49.85 67.39 -17.05
CA LEU A 7 49.36 66.10 -16.56
C LEU A 7 49.98 64.92 -17.32
N LEU A 8 50.30 65.09 -18.61
CA LEU A 8 50.98 64.08 -19.41
C LEU A 8 52.49 63.98 -19.11
N LEU A 9 53.14 65.09 -18.73
CA LEU A 9 54.56 65.07 -18.35
C LEU A 9 54.84 64.52 -16.94
N LYS A 10 53.82 64.45 -16.06
CA LYS A 10 53.97 63.85 -14.73
C LYS A 10 53.74 62.33 -14.72
N SER A 11 53.08 61.76 -15.74
CA SER A 11 52.87 60.31 -15.83
C SER A 11 54.06 59.55 -16.43
N GLN A 12 55.09 60.25 -16.93
CA GLN A 12 56.28 59.63 -17.53
C GLN A 12 57.47 59.48 -16.57
N HIS A 13 57.36 59.94 -15.31
CA HIS A 13 58.51 59.96 -14.39
C HIS A 13 58.43 58.99 -13.20
N GLN A 14 57.64 57.93 -13.32
CA GLN A 14 57.71 56.76 -12.42
C GLN A 14 57.77 55.42 -13.18
N ARG A 15 58.11 55.43 -14.47
CA ARG A 15 58.67 54.27 -15.16
C ARG A 15 60.18 54.34 -15.03
N ASN A 16 60.71 53.80 -13.92
CA ASN A 16 62.05 53.22 -13.78
C ASN A 16 62.37 53.00 -12.30
N ARG A 17 61.61 52.11 -11.67
CA ARG A 17 62.14 51.19 -10.66
C ARG A 17 61.72 49.79 -11.08
N SER A 18 62.29 49.35 -12.19
CA SER A 18 62.57 47.94 -12.40
C SER A 18 63.47 47.48 -11.25
N GLY A 19 62.84 47.03 -10.16
CA GLY A 19 63.43 45.96 -9.36
C GLY A 19 63.79 44.80 -10.29
N PRO A 20 64.76 43.94 -9.92
CA PRO A 20 65.30 42.93 -10.81
C PRO A 20 64.14 42.22 -11.49
N ALA A 21 64.14 42.21 -12.83
CA ALA A 21 63.13 41.53 -13.62
C ALA A 21 62.99 40.12 -13.01
N GLN A 22 61.86 39.86 -12.36
CA GLN A 22 61.49 38.48 -12.07
C GLN A 22 61.37 37.85 -13.44
N THR A 23 62.43 37.14 -13.83
CA THR A 23 62.37 36.14 -14.89
C THR A 23 61.10 35.35 -14.61
N GLU A 24 60.10 35.49 -15.48
CA GLU A 24 58.97 34.57 -15.49
C GLU A 24 59.57 33.18 -15.72
N LYS A 25 59.85 32.49 -14.60
CA LYS A 25 60.27 31.11 -14.60
C LYS A 25 59.01 30.35 -14.99
N GLY A 26 58.88 30.03 -16.28
CA GLY A 26 57.91 29.04 -16.72
C GLY A 26 58.04 27.79 -15.84
N MET A 27 56.91 27.23 -15.41
CA MET A 27 56.88 26.01 -14.60
C MET A 27 57.80 24.96 -15.24
N THR A 28 58.72 24.42 -14.46
CA THR A 28 59.57 23.34 -14.97
C THR A 28 58.72 22.08 -15.16
N LEU A 29 59.02 21.28 -16.19
CA LEU A 29 58.27 20.05 -16.49
C LEU A 29 58.19 19.10 -15.28
N VAL A 30 59.24 19.08 -14.45
CA VAL A 30 59.30 18.30 -13.20
C VAL A 30 58.34 18.83 -12.13
N GLU A 31 58.15 20.14 -12.03
CA GLU A 31 57.25 20.77 -11.06
C GLU A 31 55.78 20.51 -11.42
N LEU A 32 55.45 20.54 -12.72
CA LEU A 32 54.15 20.07 -13.23
C LEU A 32 53.93 18.57 -12.97
N LEU A 33 54.98 17.75 -13.13
CA LEU A 33 54.91 16.32 -12.84
C LEU A 33 54.63 16.07 -11.36
N VAL A 34 55.39 16.69 -10.45
CA VAL A 34 55.20 16.54 -9.00
C VAL A 34 53.83 17.06 -8.57
N GLY A 35 53.40 18.22 -9.09
CA GLY A 35 52.07 18.76 -8.83
C GLY A 35 50.95 17.82 -9.27
N SER A 36 51.08 17.18 -10.44
CA SER A 36 50.11 16.19 -10.92
C SER A 36 50.05 14.93 -10.06
N ILE A 37 51.21 14.43 -9.60
CA ILE A 37 51.29 13.26 -8.72
C ILE A 37 50.66 13.57 -7.37
N MET A 38 50.97 14.72 -6.76
CA MET A 38 50.37 15.13 -5.49
C MET A 38 48.87 15.35 -5.60
N ALA A 39 48.39 15.95 -6.70
CA ALA A 39 46.96 16.08 -6.97
C ALA A 39 46.28 14.71 -7.06
N PHE A 40 46.88 13.75 -7.77
CA PHE A 40 46.32 12.39 -7.88
C PHE A 40 46.26 11.66 -6.53
N LEU A 41 47.30 11.80 -5.72
CA LEU A 41 47.37 11.22 -4.37
C LEU A 41 46.32 11.80 -3.41
N ILE A 42 45.90 13.06 -3.60
CA ILE A 42 44.89 13.72 -2.75
C ILE A 42 43.47 13.49 -3.28
N ILE A 43 43.26 13.61 -4.59
CA ILE A 43 41.93 13.54 -5.20
C ILE A 43 41.36 12.12 -5.12
N THR A 44 42.19 11.10 -5.36
CA THR A 44 41.74 9.70 -5.35
C THR A 44 41.07 9.29 -4.02
N PRO A 45 41.71 9.46 -2.85
CA PRO A 45 41.06 9.07 -1.58
C PRO A 45 39.84 9.95 -1.25
N MET A 46 39.84 11.23 -1.63
CA MET A 46 38.66 12.08 -1.46
C MET A 46 37.48 11.59 -2.31
N LEU A 47 37.73 11.21 -3.56
CA LEU A 47 36.69 10.70 -4.44
C LEU A 47 36.14 9.35 -3.94
N THR A 48 37.01 8.45 -3.48
CA THR A 48 36.58 7.18 -2.86
C THR A 48 35.70 7.42 -1.65
N PHE A 49 36.10 8.33 -0.75
CA PHE A 49 35.30 8.67 0.43
C PHE A 49 33.91 9.21 0.06
N VAL A 50 33.83 10.11 -0.94
CA VAL A 50 32.54 10.66 -1.41
C VAL A 50 31.64 9.55 -1.97
N VAL A 51 32.19 8.61 -2.74
CA VAL A 51 31.42 7.48 -3.26
C VAL A 51 30.89 6.60 -2.14
N ASP A 52 31.71 6.30 -1.12
CA ASP A 52 31.29 5.51 0.03
C ASP A 52 30.21 6.21 0.87
N MET A 53 30.34 7.52 1.06
CA MET A 53 29.33 8.35 1.71
C MET A 53 28.02 8.35 0.92
N LEU A 54 28.06 8.61 -0.40
CA LEU A 54 26.87 8.61 -1.26
C LEU A 54 26.17 7.25 -1.29
N ASN A 55 26.93 6.15 -1.32
CA ASN A 55 26.38 4.80 -1.27
C ASN A 55 25.72 4.50 0.08
N THR A 56 26.31 4.96 1.18
CA THR A 56 25.75 4.83 2.52
C THR A 56 24.47 5.65 2.67
N ASP A 57 24.49 6.91 2.25
CA ASP A 57 23.33 7.80 2.27
C ASP A 57 22.18 7.23 1.43
N ARG A 58 22.48 6.72 0.22
CA ARG A 58 21.47 6.08 -0.63
C ARG A 58 20.86 4.86 0.05
N ARG A 59 21.67 4.04 0.72
CA ARG A 59 21.21 2.82 1.44
C ARG A 59 20.32 3.16 2.63
N GLU A 60 20.71 4.12 3.45
CA GLU A 60 19.90 4.55 4.59
C GLU A 60 18.61 5.24 4.14
N GLN A 61 18.66 6.01 3.05
CA GLN A 61 17.47 6.63 2.47
C GLN A 61 16.45 5.59 1.99
N VAL A 62 16.86 4.54 1.27
CA VAL A 62 15.89 3.54 0.77
C VAL A 62 15.28 2.70 1.89
N LYS A 63 16.02 2.48 2.97
CA LYS A 63 15.51 1.83 4.17
C LYS A 63 14.43 2.68 4.83
N SER A 64 14.74 3.94 5.12
CA SER A 64 13.79 4.88 5.72
C SER A 64 12.54 5.09 4.87
N ASN A 65 12.68 5.25 3.55
CA ASN A 65 11.54 5.38 2.65
C ASN A 65 10.67 4.11 2.64
N THR A 66 11.27 2.92 2.64
CA THR A 66 10.50 1.66 2.68
C THR A 66 9.75 1.51 4.00
N GLU A 67 10.37 1.87 5.12
CA GLU A 67 9.75 1.85 6.44
C GLU A 67 8.56 2.82 6.51
N GLN A 68 8.71 4.03 6.00
CA GLN A 68 7.63 5.01 5.92
C GLN A 68 6.48 4.52 5.04
N ASP A 69 6.78 3.95 3.86
CA ASP A 69 5.77 3.46 2.92
C ASP A 69 4.95 2.30 3.51
N ILE A 70 5.60 1.33 4.17
CA ILE A 70 4.87 0.22 4.80
C ILE A 70 4.07 0.69 6.03
N GLN A 71 4.58 1.66 6.78
CA GLN A 71 3.86 2.22 7.92
C GLN A 71 2.60 2.95 7.47
N ALA A 72 2.70 3.78 6.43
CA ALA A 72 1.56 4.46 5.84
C ALA A 72 0.52 3.45 5.30
N ALA A 73 0.97 2.36 4.67
CA ALA A 73 0.08 1.29 4.22
C ALA A 73 -0.61 0.58 5.39
N ALA A 74 0.11 0.28 6.47
CA ALA A 74 -0.45 -0.35 7.67
C ALA A 74 -1.45 0.56 8.39
N ASP A 75 -1.17 1.86 8.47
CA ASP A 75 -2.08 2.85 9.05
C ASP A 75 -3.36 2.98 8.21
N PHE A 76 -3.24 2.98 6.88
CA PHE A 76 -4.40 2.98 5.97
C PHE A 76 -5.27 1.73 6.14
N ILE A 77 -4.64 0.54 6.18
CA ILE A 77 -5.34 -0.72 6.45
C ILE A 77 -6.02 -0.68 7.83
N SER A 78 -5.35 -0.13 8.83
CA SER A 78 -5.90 0.01 10.19
C SER A 78 -7.13 0.90 10.23
N GLN A 79 -7.10 2.02 9.51
CA GLN A 79 -8.24 2.92 9.41
C GLN A 79 -9.44 2.24 8.74
N ASP A 80 -9.22 1.47 7.69
CA ASP A 80 -10.26 0.70 7.04
C ASP A 80 -10.81 -0.42 7.96
N LEU A 81 -9.91 -1.16 8.63
CA LEU A 81 -10.27 -2.22 9.58
C LEU A 81 -11.06 -1.69 10.79
N SER A 82 -10.78 -0.46 11.24
CA SER A 82 -11.52 0.16 12.34
C SER A 82 -13.01 0.34 12.02
N GLN A 83 -13.38 0.37 10.74
CA GLN A 83 -14.76 0.44 10.25
C GLN A 83 -15.32 -0.93 9.86
N ALA A 84 -14.56 -2.02 10.06
CA ALA A 84 -14.97 -3.36 9.67
C ALA A 84 -16.11 -3.87 10.57
N ILE A 85 -17.14 -4.44 9.96
CA ILE A 85 -18.26 -5.07 10.64
C ILE A 85 -18.21 -6.60 10.62
N TYR A 86 -17.50 -7.15 9.63
CA TYR A 86 -17.28 -8.59 9.46
C TYR A 86 -15.95 -8.79 8.73
N ILE A 87 -15.03 -9.57 9.31
CA ILE A 87 -13.74 -9.90 8.70
C ILE A 87 -13.71 -11.40 8.37
N TYR A 88 -13.35 -11.75 7.14
CA TYR A 88 -13.29 -13.14 6.69
C TYR A 88 -12.00 -13.82 7.16
N ASP A 89 -12.14 -14.99 7.79
CA ASP A 89 -11.02 -15.87 8.13
C ASP A 89 -10.58 -16.79 6.98
N ASN A 90 -9.60 -17.65 7.24
CA ASN A 90 -9.09 -18.62 6.27
C ASN A 90 -9.45 -20.05 6.66
N ASN A 91 -10.73 -20.43 6.72
CA ASN A 91 -11.07 -21.80 7.09
C ASN A 91 -11.14 -22.75 5.86
N PRO A 92 -10.06 -23.47 5.50
CA PRO A 92 -10.12 -24.41 4.39
C PRO A 92 -11.05 -25.58 4.72
N ALA A 93 -11.71 -26.12 3.70
CA ALA A 93 -12.36 -27.43 3.82
C ALA A 93 -11.29 -28.47 4.23
N THR A 94 -11.51 -29.20 5.31
CA THR A 94 -10.54 -30.20 5.77
C THR A 94 -10.72 -31.48 4.97
N THR A 95 -9.63 -32.02 4.41
CA THR A 95 -9.62 -33.24 3.61
C THR A 95 -9.90 -34.52 4.42
N SER A 96 -9.88 -34.43 5.75
CA SER A 96 -10.07 -35.56 6.66
C SER A 96 -11.53 -35.88 6.97
N THR A 97 -12.47 -35.01 6.60
CA THR A 97 -13.91 -35.25 6.74
C THR A 97 -14.68 -34.63 5.56
N PRO A 98 -15.29 -35.41 4.67
CA PRO A 98 -15.94 -34.94 3.43
C PRO A 98 -17.19 -34.06 3.64
N THR A 99 -17.49 -33.65 4.87
CA THR A 99 -18.66 -32.86 5.27
C THR A 99 -18.34 -31.42 5.65
N THR A 100 -17.07 -31.01 5.72
CA THR A 100 -16.73 -29.61 6.08
C THR A 100 -16.77 -28.71 4.84
N THR A 101 -17.85 -27.94 4.71
CA THR A 101 -17.93 -26.87 3.71
C THR A 101 -16.90 -25.79 4.07
N PRO A 102 -16.07 -25.32 3.12
CA PRO A 102 -15.13 -24.24 3.42
C PRO A 102 -15.89 -23.02 3.94
N THR A 103 -15.27 -22.25 4.84
CA THR A 103 -15.83 -20.96 5.30
C THR A 103 -14.77 -19.86 5.19
N GLY A 104 -15.16 -18.60 5.30
CA GLY A 104 -14.22 -17.48 5.16
C GLY A 104 -13.82 -17.24 3.69
N ILE A 105 -12.60 -16.75 3.47
CA ILE A 105 -12.04 -16.41 2.14
C ILE A 105 -12.09 -17.60 1.17
N PRO A 106 -11.73 -18.85 1.55
CA PRO A 106 -11.83 -19.99 0.65
C PRO A 106 -13.23 -20.22 0.06
N ALA A 107 -14.29 -19.94 0.83
CA ALA A 107 -15.67 -20.14 0.40
C ALA A 107 -16.16 -19.07 -0.60
N ILE A 108 -15.60 -17.87 -0.51
CA ILE A 108 -16.04 -16.70 -1.30
C ILE A 108 -15.08 -16.39 -2.44
N ARG A 109 -14.04 -17.21 -2.66
CA ARG A 109 -12.97 -16.92 -3.63
C ARG A 109 -13.47 -16.70 -5.05
N SER A 110 -14.52 -17.39 -5.48
CA SER A 110 -15.17 -17.19 -6.79
C SER A 110 -16.02 -15.92 -6.88
N GLN A 111 -16.32 -15.29 -5.75
CA GLN A 111 -17.08 -14.06 -5.61
C GLN A 111 -16.16 -12.87 -5.27
N LEU A 112 -14.85 -13.04 -5.34
CA LEU A 112 -13.88 -11.96 -5.16
C LEU A 112 -13.21 -11.62 -6.49
N PRO A 113 -12.67 -10.39 -6.65
CA PRO A 113 -11.84 -10.07 -7.80
C PRO A 113 -10.76 -11.14 -7.99
N ALA A 114 -10.62 -11.66 -9.21
CA ALA A 114 -9.63 -12.69 -9.54
C ALA A 114 -8.57 -12.14 -10.51
N PRO A 115 -7.80 -11.11 -10.12
CA PRO A 115 -6.79 -10.54 -10.97
C PRO A 115 -5.62 -11.51 -11.14
N ALA A 116 -4.95 -11.46 -12.29
CA ALA A 116 -3.79 -12.30 -12.56
C ALA A 116 -2.72 -12.10 -11.47
N ASN A 117 -2.20 -13.21 -10.93
CA ASN A 117 -1.14 -13.23 -9.91
C ASN A 117 -1.47 -12.50 -8.59
N GLY A 118 -2.76 -12.28 -8.31
CA GLY A 118 -3.23 -11.70 -7.04
C GLY A 118 -3.72 -12.76 -6.07
N THR A 119 -3.25 -12.72 -4.81
CA THR A 119 -3.78 -13.55 -3.72
C THR A 119 -4.46 -12.67 -2.68
N PRO A 120 -5.75 -12.92 -2.33
CA PRO A 120 -6.43 -12.16 -1.27
C PRO A 120 -5.87 -12.53 0.09
N ILE A 121 -5.43 -11.54 0.85
CA ILE A 121 -4.84 -11.71 2.19
C ILE A 121 -5.76 -11.19 3.30
N LEU A 122 -6.52 -10.13 3.03
CA LEU A 122 -7.44 -9.56 4.00
C LEU A 122 -8.72 -9.13 3.31
N VAL A 123 -9.85 -9.68 3.74
CA VAL A 123 -11.17 -9.39 3.16
C VAL A 123 -12.14 -9.10 4.29
N PHE A 124 -12.89 -8.00 4.19
CA PHE A 124 -13.88 -7.62 5.20
C PHE A 124 -14.94 -6.69 4.62
N TRP A 125 -16.09 -6.68 5.29
CA TRP A 125 -17.11 -5.66 5.10
C TRP A 125 -16.85 -4.50 6.03
N LYS A 126 -16.89 -3.26 5.52
CA LYS A 126 -16.86 -2.04 6.32
C LYS A 126 -18.12 -1.20 6.12
N GLN A 127 -18.45 -0.40 7.14
CA GLN A 127 -19.46 0.65 7.04
C GLN A 127 -18.78 1.99 6.79
N GLN A 128 -19.08 2.61 5.65
CA GLN A 128 -18.56 3.92 5.30
C GLN A 128 -19.63 4.99 5.52
N PRO A 129 -19.42 5.95 6.44
CA PRO A 129 -20.35 7.05 6.63
C PRO A 129 -20.36 7.97 5.40
N ARG A 130 -21.55 8.41 5.02
CA ARG A 130 -21.83 9.33 3.91
C ARG A 130 -22.60 10.51 4.46
N LYS A 131 -21.94 11.66 4.52
CA LYS A 131 -22.55 12.88 5.03
C LYS A 131 -23.59 13.43 4.04
N ASN A 132 -24.68 14.00 4.54
CA ASN A 132 -25.67 14.75 3.77
C ASN A 132 -26.04 14.07 2.44
N SER A 133 -26.44 12.81 2.49
CA SER A 133 -26.55 11.94 1.30
C SER A 133 -27.95 11.35 1.09
N ILE A 134 -28.84 11.42 2.08
CA ILE A 134 -30.24 10.96 1.95
C ILE A 134 -31.20 12.10 2.31
N PRO A 135 -32.32 12.29 1.59
CA PRO A 135 -33.36 13.22 2.03
C PRO A 135 -33.92 12.83 3.40
N TYR A 136 -34.09 13.79 4.31
CA TYR A 136 -34.46 13.50 5.72
C TYR A 136 -35.90 12.98 5.89
N ASN A 137 -36.78 13.20 4.91
CA ASN A 137 -38.15 12.68 4.97
C ASN A 137 -38.74 12.42 3.56
N PRO A 138 -39.85 11.68 3.46
CA PRO A 138 -40.46 11.31 2.17
C PRO A 138 -40.90 12.53 1.34
N LYS A 139 -41.45 13.57 1.98
CA LYS A 139 -41.93 14.79 1.31
C LYS A 139 -40.79 15.55 0.62
N VAL A 140 -39.61 15.57 1.24
CA VAL A 140 -38.42 16.20 0.66
C VAL A 140 -37.81 15.31 -0.42
N ALA A 141 -37.91 13.99 -0.30
CA ALA A 141 -37.46 13.04 -1.33
C ALA A 141 -38.19 13.16 -2.68
N GLU A 142 -39.36 13.82 -2.73
CA GLU A 142 -40.07 14.16 -3.97
C GLU A 142 -39.32 15.20 -4.82
N THR A 143 -38.59 16.12 -4.18
CA THR A 143 -37.94 17.27 -4.84
C THR A 143 -36.42 17.25 -4.75
N VAL A 144 -35.87 16.66 -3.69
CA VAL A 144 -34.44 16.56 -3.42
C VAL A 144 -34.02 15.10 -3.52
N LYS A 145 -33.00 14.85 -4.34
CA LYS A 145 -32.40 13.52 -4.55
C LYS A 145 -30.95 13.52 -4.02
N PRO A 146 -30.34 12.34 -3.77
CA PRO A 146 -28.96 12.24 -3.26
C PRO A 146 -27.94 13.10 -4.01
N LYS A 147 -28.06 13.19 -5.35
CA LYS A 147 -27.19 14.00 -6.20
C LYS A 147 -27.26 15.50 -5.91
N THR A 148 -28.42 15.98 -5.44
CA THR A 148 -28.72 17.40 -5.19
C THR A 148 -28.64 17.79 -3.72
N CYS A 149 -28.21 16.89 -2.82
CA CYS A 149 -28.12 17.20 -1.40
C CYS A 149 -27.12 18.32 -1.08
N ASP A 150 -26.03 18.46 -1.84
CA ASP A 150 -25.03 19.52 -1.62
C ASP A 150 -25.57 20.91 -1.90
N THR A 151 -26.50 21.03 -2.85
CA THR A 151 -27.11 22.30 -3.26
C THR A 151 -28.37 22.64 -2.45
N ASN A 152 -28.79 21.77 -1.52
CA ASN A 152 -29.97 21.92 -0.68
C ASN A 152 -29.62 21.71 0.81
N PRO A 153 -28.90 22.65 1.44
CA PRO A 153 -28.45 22.50 2.82
C PRO A 153 -29.64 22.35 3.79
N GLY A 154 -29.52 21.42 4.74
CA GLY A 154 -30.56 21.12 5.74
C GLY A 154 -31.76 20.33 5.19
N LYS A 155 -31.66 19.79 3.97
CA LYS A 155 -32.67 18.92 3.36
C LYS A 155 -32.25 17.45 3.24
N CYS A 156 -31.02 17.14 3.62
CA CYS A 156 -30.54 15.78 3.66
C CYS A 156 -29.84 15.48 4.99
N ASP A 157 -29.88 14.21 5.37
CA ASP A 157 -29.25 13.62 6.54
C ASP A 157 -28.04 12.75 6.12
N ASP A 158 -27.25 12.39 7.13
CA ASP A 158 -26.16 11.45 7.00
C ASP A 158 -26.69 10.02 6.87
N THR A 159 -25.97 9.18 6.14
CA THR A 159 -26.25 7.74 6.02
C THR A 159 -24.94 6.97 6.05
N TYR A 160 -25.00 5.65 5.91
CA TYR A 160 -23.83 4.81 5.72
C TYR A 160 -24.06 3.87 4.54
N VAL A 161 -22.97 3.48 3.88
CA VAL A 161 -22.97 2.45 2.84
C VAL A 161 -22.10 1.30 3.29
N LEU A 162 -22.48 0.09 2.89
CA LEU A 162 -21.65 -1.08 3.06
C LEU A 162 -20.59 -1.13 1.96
N SER A 163 -19.41 -1.62 2.25
CA SER A 163 -18.37 -1.80 1.24
C SER A 163 -17.56 -3.04 1.54
N LEU A 164 -17.43 -3.92 0.55
CA LEU A 164 -16.55 -5.06 0.61
C LEU A 164 -15.16 -4.59 0.20
N VAL A 165 -14.20 -4.74 1.11
CA VAL A 165 -12.80 -4.38 0.89
C VAL A 165 -11.97 -5.65 0.86
N ALA A 166 -11.09 -5.75 -0.13
CA ALA A 166 -10.17 -6.87 -0.27
C ALA A 166 -8.76 -6.38 -0.60
N TYR A 167 -7.81 -6.73 0.26
CA TYR A 167 -6.39 -6.48 0.04
C TYR A 167 -5.71 -7.72 -0.53
N TYR A 168 -4.97 -7.50 -1.61
CA TYR A 168 -4.29 -8.54 -2.37
C TYR A 168 -2.80 -8.31 -2.36
N GLN A 169 -2.05 -9.40 -2.24
CA GLN A 169 -0.65 -9.44 -2.65
C GLN A 169 -0.57 -9.77 -4.13
N PHE A 170 0.10 -8.91 -4.89
CA PHE A 170 0.37 -9.11 -6.31
C PHE A 170 1.82 -9.46 -6.53
N LYS A 171 2.02 -10.52 -7.31
CA LYS A 171 3.32 -10.83 -7.90
C LYS A 171 3.35 -10.28 -9.30
N GLU A 172 4.10 -9.20 -9.50
CA GLU A 172 4.33 -8.68 -10.84
C GLU A 172 5.17 -9.68 -11.63
N THR A 173 4.75 -9.94 -12.87
CA THR A 173 5.44 -10.88 -13.76
C THR A 173 5.81 -10.23 -15.09
N ASP A 174 5.21 -9.08 -15.42
CA ASP A 174 5.56 -8.32 -16.62
C ASP A 174 6.80 -7.46 -16.37
N PRO A 175 7.94 -7.75 -17.02
CA PRO A 175 9.16 -6.95 -16.88
C PRO A 175 9.01 -5.51 -17.37
N ASN A 176 8.02 -5.23 -18.22
CA ASN A 176 7.74 -3.90 -18.76
C ASN A 176 6.77 -3.10 -17.90
N SER A 177 6.23 -3.70 -16.83
CA SER A 177 5.34 -3.02 -15.90
C SER A 177 6.07 -1.87 -15.22
N ILE A 178 5.39 -0.73 -15.06
CA ILE A 178 5.89 0.40 -14.27
C ILE A 178 6.20 0.01 -12.81
N TRP A 179 5.64 -1.11 -12.35
CA TRP A 179 5.83 -1.65 -11.01
C TRP A 179 7.06 -2.58 -10.91
N CYS A 180 7.65 -2.96 -12.05
CA CYS A 180 8.84 -3.78 -12.15
C CYS A 180 10.12 -2.94 -12.22
N GLN A 181 10.42 -2.19 -11.15
CA GLN A 181 11.63 -1.37 -11.05
C GLN A 181 12.49 -1.81 -9.86
N PRO A 182 13.83 -1.80 -9.95
CA PRO A 182 14.64 -1.55 -11.13
C PRO A 182 14.60 -2.75 -12.10
N SER A 183 14.67 -2.45 -13.40
CA SER A 183 14.64 -3.44 -14.49
C SER A 183 15.82 -4.43 -14.42
N GLY A 184 15.62 -5.66 -14.93
CA GLY A 184 16.69 -6.65 -15.08
C GLY A 184 16.71 -7.79 -14.05
N GLY A 185 15.58 -8.06 -13.39
CA GLY A 185 15.42 -9.16 -12.42
C GLY A 185 13.94 -9.51 -12.17
N THR A 186 13.66 -10.27 -11.10
CA THR A 186 12.30 -10.62 -10.68
C THR A 186 11.54 -9.41 -10.15
N CYS A 187 10.34 -9.14 -10.65
CA CYS A 187 9.60 -7.95 -10.24
C CYS A 187 9.21 -8.01 -8.74
N PRO A 188 9.19 -6.87 -8.04
CA PRO A 188 8.73 -6.81 -6.65
C PRO A 188 7.27 -7.25 -6.51
N THR A 189 6.91 -7.63 -5.29
CA THR A 189 5.49 -7.79 -4.94
C THR A 189 4.92 -6.48 -4.41
N ARG A 190 3.61 -6.27 -4.62
CA ARG A 190 2.89 -5.08 -4.18
C ARG A 190 1.61 -5.46 -3.47
N ILE A 191 1.12 -4.55 -2.63
CA ILE A 191 -0.21 -4.66 -2.02
C ILE A 191 -1.14 -3.71 -2.76
N ALA A 192 -2.27 -4.24 -3.21
CA ALA A 192 -3.34 -3.41 -3.75
C ALA A 192 -4.69 -3.77 -3.14
N ARG A 193 -5.56 -2.77 -3.11
CA ARG A 193 -6.88 -2.79 -2.50
C ARG A 193 -7.94 -2.73 -3.58
N TYR A 194 -8.96 -3.57 -3.43
CA TYR A 194 -10.20 -3.50 -4.17
C TYR A 194 -11.33 -3.12 -3.22
N GLU A 195 -12.30 -2.37 -3.73
CA GLU A 195 -13.47 -1.95 -2.98
C GLU A 195 -14.70 -2.05 -3.87
N ILE A 196 -15.71 -2.76 -3.39
CA ILE A 196 -17.02 -2.90 -4.03
C ILE A 196 -18.02 -2.26 -3.08
N THR A 197 -18.60 -1.14 -3.48
CA THR A 197 -19.46 -0.32 -2.62
C THR A 197 -20.94 -0.57 -2.88
N ASP A 198 -21.72 -0.62 -1.79
CA ASP A 198 -23.18 -0.54 -1.85
C ASP A 198 -23.61 0.87 -2.31
N GLY A 199 -24.83 0.97 -2.84
CA GLY A 199 -25.46 2.23 -3.21
C GLY A 199 -26.16 2.90 -2.04
N ILE A 200 -26.58 4.15 -2.24
CA ILE A 200 -27.46 4.84 -1.29
C ILE A 200 -28.84 4.17 -1.31
N ARG A 201 -29.23 3.60 -0.15
CA ARG A 201 -30.54 2.96 0.01
C ARG A 201 -31.65 4.01 0.01
N ASN A 202 -32.75 3.70 -0.67
CA ASN A 202 -33.94 4.51 -0.65
C ASN A 202 -34.83 4.09 0.53
N PRO A 203 -35.00 4.92 1.57
CA PRO A 203 -35.82 4.58 2.73
C PRO A 203 -37.32 4.47 2.37
N ASN A 204 -37.72 5.01 1.22
CA ASN A 204 -39.10 5.00 0.74
C ASN A 204 -39.35 3.91 -0.32
N ALA A 205 -38.41 2.98 -0.49
CA ALA A 205 -38.56 1.89 -1.44
C ALA A 205 -39.77 1.02 -1.09
N ALA A 206 -40.69 0.86 -2.04
CA ALA A 206 -41.85 -0.02 -1.90
C ALA A 206 -41.54 -1.49 -2.28
N SER A 207 -40.38 -1.73 -2.89
CA SER A 207 -39.95 -3.04 -3.39
C SER A 207 -38.43 -3.20 -3.31
N ILE A 208 -37.94 -4.44 -3.39
CA ILE A 208 -36.50 -4.74 -3.46
C ILE A 208 -35.86 -4.14 -4.73
N ALA A 209 -36.63 -4.01 -5.82
CA ALA A 209 -36.14 -3.41 -7.06
C ALA A 209 -35.82 -1.91 -6.91
N ASP A 210 -36.53 -1.23 -6.00
CA ASP A 210 -36.36 0.20 -5.71
C ASP A 210 -35.53 0.47 -4.46
N LEU A 211 -34.90 -0.57 -3.90
CA LEU A 211 -34.14 -0.51 -2.64
C LEU A 211 -33.02 0.54 -2.67
N TYR A 212 -32.58 0.93 -3.86
CA TYR A 212 -31.53 1.92 -4.10
C TYR A 212 -32.05 3.07 -4.96
N TYR A 213 -31.51 4.26 -4.72
CA TYR A 213 -31.68 5.37 -5.66
C TYR A 213 -31.06 5.04 -7.01
N SER A 214 -31.67 5.52 -8.09
CA SER A 214 -31.18 5.27 -9.44
C SER A 214 -29.86 6.01 -9.73
N ASP A 215 -29.13 5.55 -10.75
CA ASP A 215 -27.88 6.19 -11.20
C ASP A 215 -28.06 7.64 -11.70
N THR A 216 -29.30 8.01 -12.05
CA THR A 216 -29.66 9.38 -12.45
C THR A 216 -29.85 10.31 -11.25
N GLU A 217 -30.22 9.75 -10.10
CA GLU A 217 -30.49 10.45 -8.84
C GLU A 217 -29.27 10.49 -7.91
N THR A 218 -28.18 9.83 -8.28
CA THR A 218 -26.93 9.71 -7.50
C THR A 218 -25.73 10.32 -8.24
N LYS A 219 -24.71 10.77 -7.49
CA LYS A 219 -23.39 11.12 -8.04
C LYS A 219 -22.59 9.85 -8.32
N ASP A 220 -21.54 9.97 -9.12
CA ASP A 220 -20.63 8.83 -9.40
C ASP A 220 -20.06 8.20 -8.12
N THR A 221 -19.83 8.99 -7.07
CA THR A 221 -19.34 8.51 -5.75
C THR A 221 -20.42 7.89 -4.86
N GLN A 222 -21.69 8.02 -5.23
CA GLN A 222 -22.86 7.50 -4.51
C GLN A 222 -23.51 6.31 -5.23
N ARG A 223 -23.06 6.00 -6.45
CA ARG A 223 -23.59 4.88 -7.23
C ARG A 223 -23.19 3.56 -6.60
N ARG A 224 -24.10 2.60 -6.73
CA ARG A 224 -23.85 1.21 -6.37
C ARG A 224 -22.84 0.62 -7.35
N ASP A 225 -21.90 -0.15 -6.83
CA ASP A 225 -21.03 -0.93 -7.69
C ASP A 225 -21.84 -2.02 -8.41
N PRO A 226 -21.66 -2.23 -9.72
CA PRO A 226 -22.37 -3.29 -10.44
C PRO A 226 -22.08 -4.69 -9.86
N ALA A 227 -20.90 -4.92 -9.25
CA ALA A 227 -20.57 -6.19 -8.62
C ALA A 227 -21.13 -6.34 -7.20
N PHE A 228 -21.71 -5.30 -6.61
CA PHE A 228 -22.39 -5.43 -5.32
C PHE A 228 -23.69 -6.21 -5.51
N ASN A 229 -23.92 -7.21 -4.64
CA ASN A 229 -25.13 -8.02 -4.66
C ASN A 229 -26.16 -7.52 -3.62
N PRO A 230 -27.32 -7.00 -4.05
CA PRO A 230 -28.39 -6.55 -3.15
C PRO A 230 -28.94 -7.60 -2.19
N ASP A 231 -28.85 -8.89 -2.57
CA ASP A 231 -29.37 -10.01 -1.78
C ASP A 231 -28.36 -10.52 -0.73
N PHE A 232 -27.23 -9.81 -0.55
CA PHE A 232 -26.25 -10.14 0.47
C PHE A 232 -26.85 -9.97 1.88
N ASP A 233 -26.65 -10.97 2.73
CA ASP A 233 -27.07 -10.98 4.12
C ASP A 233 -25.95 -11.50 5.03
N PHE A 234 -25.69 -10.78 6.13
CA PHE A 234 -24.72 -11.17 7.14
C PHE A 234 -25.08 -12.47 7.87
N THR A 235 -26.34 -12.91 7.85
CA THR A 235 -26.70 -14.25 8.38
C THR A 235 -26.13 -15.40 7.55
N LYS A 236 -25.78 -15.13 6.29
CA LYS A 236 -25.16 -16.08 5.34
C LYS A 236 -23.95 -15.43 4.68
N PRO A 237 -22.86 -15.15 5.43
CA PRO A 237 -21.78 -14.26 4.99
C PRO A 237 -20.96 -14.80 3.80
N THR A 238 -21.17 -16.06 3.39
CA THR A 238 -20.51 -16.70 2.25
C THR A 238 -21.37 -16.77 0.98
N VAL A 239 -22.65 -16.43 1.08
CA VAL A 239 -23.62 -16.53 -0.03
C VAL A 239 -23.91 -15.13 -0.56
N ASN A 240 -23.95 -15.00 -1.90
CA ASN A 240 -24.30 -13.75 -2.57
C ASN A 240 -23.43 -12.54 -2.11
N VAL A 241 -22.14 -12.76 -1.87
CA VAL A 241 -21.20 -11.71 -1.43
C VAL A 241 -21.02 -10.65 -2.51
N THR A 242 -20.92 -11.08 -3.77
CA THR A 242 -20.89 -10.22 -4.95
C THR A 242 -21.65 -10.88 -6.10
N VAL A 243 -21.75 -10.18 -7.23
CA VAL A 243 -22.28 -10.73 -8.48
C VAL A 243 -21.09 -11.11 -9.39
N PRO A 244 -20.73 -12.41 -9.52
CA PRO A 244 -19.50 -12.81 -10.22
C PRO A 244 -19.40 -12.35 -11.68
N THR A 245 -20.54 -12.27 -12.38
CA THR A 245 -20.61 -11.82 -13.78
C THR A 245 -20.30 -10.33 -13.96
N GLU A 246 -20.37 -9.56 -12.86
CA GLU A 246 -20.22 -8.11 -12.86
C GLU A 246 -18.81 -7.67 -12.39
N LEU A 247 -18.03 -8.59 -11.81
CA LEU A 247 -16.65 -8.34 -11.33
C LEU A 247 -15.69 -7.89 -12.44
N THR A 248 -15.96 -8.26 -13.70
CA THR A 248 -15.11 -7.92 -14.85
C THR A 248 -15.53 -6.63 -15.55
N LYS A 249 -16.64 -6.00 -15.12
CA LYS A 249 -17.11 -4.78 -15.77
C LYS A 249 -16.17 -3.61 -15.45
N PRO A 250 -15.82 -2.77 -16.45
CA PRO A 250 -14.93 -1.60 -16.24
C PRO A 250 -15.44 -0.60 -15.20
N GLN A 251 -16.74 -0.59 -14.94
CA GLN A 251 -17.36 0.28 -13.95
C GLN A 251 -17.15 -0.25 -12.53
N SER A 252 -17.00 -1.56 -12.35
CA SER A 252 -16.80 -2.19 -11.05
C SER A 252 -15.46 -1.82 -10.44
N GLY A 253 -15.46 -1.51 -9.14
CA GLY A 253 -14.29 -1.37 -8.31
C GLY A 253 -13.44 -2.64 -8.23
N ALA A 254 -14.00 -3.80 -8.60
CA ALA A 254 -13.24 -5.04 -8.81
C ALA A 254 -12.20 -4.96 -9.94
N THR A 255 -12.31 -3.99 -10.86
CA THR A 255 -11.35 -3.74 -11.95
C THR A 255 -10.43 -2.55 -11.70
N LYS A 256 -10.59 -1.86 -10.56
CA LYS A 256 -9.88 -0.60 -10.24
C LYS A 256 -9.05 -0.75 -8.95
N PRO A 257 -7.92 -1.49 -9.00
CA PRO A 257 -7.06 -1.63 -7.84
C PRO A 257 -6.45 -0.29 -7.42
N GLN A 258 -6.48 -0.01 -6.13
CA GLN A 258 -5.70 1.06 -5.50
C GLN A 258 -4.40 0.44 -4.98
N VAL A 259 -3.26 0.81 -5.56
CA VAL A 259 -1.94 0.32 -5.10
C VAL A 259 -1.55 1.09 -3.84
N LEU A 260 -1.26 0.38 -2.75
CA LEU A 260 -0.86 0.99 -1.48
C LEU A 260 0.65 1.09 -1.35
N VAL A 261 1.34 -0.04 -1.58
CA VAL A 261 2.77 -0.14 -1.38
C VAL A 261 3.36 -1.13 -2.38
N ASN A 262 4.51 -0.74 -2.94
CA ASN A 262 5.35 -1.62 -3.76
C ASN A 262 6.58 -2.05 -2.94
N TYR A 263 7.35 -3.00 -3.45
CA TYR A 263 8.56 -3.51 -2.77
C TYR A 263 8.24 -4.29 -1.50
N ILE A 264 7.18 -5.08 -1.51
CA ILE A 264 6.95 -6.09 -0.50
C ILE A 264 7.88 -7.26 -0.76
N ASP A 265 8.47 -7.76 0.32
CA ASP A 265 9.38 -8.89 0.24
C ASP A 265 8.66 -10.12 -0.33
N HIS A 266 9.39 -11.05 -0.94
CA HIS A 266 8.81 -12.32 -1.38
C HIS A 266 9.83 -13.46 -1.38
N THR A 267 10.89 -13.31 -0.58
CA THR A 267 11.95 -14.30 -0.55
C THR A 267 11.44 -15.63 -0.04
N LYS A 268 11.71 -16.70 -0.80
CA LYS A 268 11.39 -18.07 -0.45
C LYS A 268 12.57 -18.68 0.31
N ASN A 269 12.58 -18.55 1.63
CA ASN A 269 13.57 -19.23 2.47
C ASN A 269 12.94 -19.71 3.78
N SER A 270 13.59 -20.67 4.44
CA SER A 270 13.15 -21.21 5.74
C SER A 270 13.16 -20.15 6.85
N ASP A 271 14.04 -19.15 6.75
CA ASP A 271 14.19 -18.08 7.75
C ASP A 271 13.00 -17.09 7.73
N THR A 272 12.25 -17.07 6.63
CA THR A 272 11.03 -16.28 6.51
C THR A 272 9.76 -17.12 6.63
N ALA A 273 9.88 -18.42 6.89
CA ALA A 273 8.76 -19.34 7.05
C ALA A 273 8.03 -19.12 8.40
N LEU A 274 6.73 -19.37 8.40
CA LEU A 274 5.83 -19.18 9.56
C LEU A 274 6.13 -20.13 10.70
N LEU A 275 6.12 -19.58 11.91
CA LEU A 275 5.87 -20.37 13.10
C LEU A 275 4.40 -20.85 13.09
N GLY A 276 4.17 -22.12 13.40
CA GLY A 276 2.83 -22.74 13.36
C GLY A 276 1.87 -22.28 14.47
N THR A 277 2.24 -21.29 15.29
CA THR A 277 1.48 -20.82 16.45
C THR A 277 1.41 -19.30 16.55
N GLU A 278 1.84 -18.59 15.50
CA GLU A 278 1.99 -17.15 15.54
C GLU A 278 0.64 -16.44 15.70
N CYS A 279 -0.33 -16.74 14.83
CA CYS A 279 -1.64 -16.11 14.90
C CYS A 279 -2.41 -16.51 16.17
N ARG A 280 -2.25 -17.76 16.62
CA ARG A 280 -2.78 -18.20 17.92
C ARG A 280 -2.24 -17.36 19.07
N THR A 281 -0.92 -17.15 19.13
CA THR A 281 -0.27 -16.39 20.21
C THR A 281 -0.66 -14.91 20.12
N ALA A 282 -0.61 -14.34 18.92
CA ALA A 282 -0.92 -12.94 18.66
C ALA A 282 -2.36 -12.56 19.03
N LEU A 283 -3.32 -13.45 18.77
CA LEU A 283 -4.74 -13.21 19.03
C LEU A 283 -5.20 -13.74 20.40
N GLY A 284 -4.28 -14.17 21.27
CA GLY A 284 -4.58 -14.59 22.63
C GLY A 284 -5.28 -15.95 22.73
N ASN A 285 -4.82 -16.94 21.95
CA ASN A 285 -5.33 -18.31 21.88
C ASN A 285 -6.86 -18.37 21.73
N PRO A 286 -7.39 -17.91 20.58
CA PRO A 286 -8.82 -17.84 20.39
C PRO A 286 -9.46 -19.24 20.38
N ILE A 287 -10.66 -19.30 20.94
CA ILE A 287 -11.52 -20.49 20.97
C ILE A 287 -12.77 -20.22 20.13
N ASP A 288 -13.26 -21.27 19.49
CA ASP A 288 -14.60 -21.28 18.88
C ASP A 288 -15.63 -21.26 20.02
N GLN A 289 -16.54 -20.28 20.00
CA GLN A 289 -17.52 -20.09 21.08
C GLN A 289 -18.59 -21.18 21.09
N ARG A 290 -18.84 -21.86 19.96
CA ARG A 290 -19.87 -22.90 19.85
C ARG A 290 -19.38 -24.25 20.32
N THR A 291 -18.12 -24.57 20.02
CA THR A 291 -17.52 -25.87 20.35
C THR A 291 -16.59 -25.82 21.55
N ALA A 292 -16.23 -24.62 22.03
CA ALA A 292 -15.23 -24.38 23.07
C ALA A 292 -13.84 -24.95 22.76
N THR A 293 -13.54 -25.20 21.48
CA THR A 293 -12.23 -25.74 21.04
C THR A 293 -11.30 -24.63 20.56
N PRO A 294 -9.96 -24.75 20.74
CA PRO A 294 -9.01 -23.81 20.15
C PRO A 294 -9.16 -23.72 18.62
N ILE A 295 -9.16 -22.51 18.09
CA ILE A 295 -9.15 -22.29 16.64
C ILE A 295 -7.76 -22.62 16.10
N GLY A 296 -7.70 -23.40 15.02
CA GLY A 296 -6.46 -23.80 14.37
C GLY A 296 -5.71 -22.62 13.75
N GLU A 297 -4.38 -22.68 13.73
CA GLU A 297 -3.53 -21.65 13.09
C GLU A 297 -3.87 -21.47 11.60
N THR A 298 -4.18 -22.56 10.90
CA THR A 298 -4.57 -22.53 9.49
C THR A 298 -5.85 -21.74 9.25
N THR A 299 -6.78 -21.78 10.21
CA THR A 299 -8.04 -21.01 10.16
C THR A 299 -7.81 -19.52 10.44
N LEU A 300 -6.97 -19.21 11.43
CA LEU A 300 -6.69 -17.83 11.82
C LEU A 300 -5.82 -17.10 10.79
N LYS A 301 -4.92 -17.81 10.12
CA LYS A 301 -3.91 -17.20 9.27
C LYS A 301 -4.31 -17.21 7.81
N VAL A 302 -4.38 -16.02 7.22
CA VAL A 302 -4.48 -15.81 5.79
C VAL A 302 -3.10 -15.37 5.28
N THR A 303 -2.54 -16.12 4.34
CA THR A 303 -1.22 -15.85 3.74
C THR A 303 -1.25 -16.20 2.26
N ASP A 304 -0.20 -15.86 1.53
CA ASP A 304 -0.05 -16.25 0.14
C ASP A 304 0.00 -17.79 -0.05
N THR A 305 -0.17 -18.24 -1.29
CA THR A 305 -0.13 -19.68 -1.62
C THR A 305 1.27 -20.29 -1.53
N GLU A 306 2.31 -19.47 -1.39
CA GLU A 306 3.71 -19.89 -1.34
C GLU A 306 4.21 -20.00 0.12
N GLY A 307 3.39 -19.63 1.11
CA GLY A 307 3.71 -19.68 2.53
C GLY A 307 4.68 -18.59 2.99
N ILE A 308 4.74 -17.45 2.29
CA ILE A 308 5.71 -16.37 2.52
C ILE A 308 5.12 -15.29 3.44
N ASN A 309 5.88 -14.89 4.47
CA ASN A 309 5.44 -13.95 5.53
C ASN A 309 5.61 -12.48 5.24
N SER A 310 5.58 -12.11 3.97
CA SER A 310 5.78 -10.71 3.65
C SER A 310 4.51 -9.90 3.75
N PHE A 311 3.36 -10.54 3.56
CA PHE A 311 2.06 -9.93 3.81
C PHE A 311 1.06 -11.01 4.23
N TYR A 312 0.68 -11.02 5.49
CA TYR A 312 -0.29 -11.97 6.04
C TYR A 312 -1.19 -11.30 7.07
N ALA A 313 -2.35 -11.91 7.30
CA ALA A 313 -3.30 -11.48 8.30
C ALA A 313 -3.65 -12.64 9.25
N CYS A 314 -3.66 -12.34 10.54
CA CYS A 314 -4.25 -13.18 11.57
C CYS A 314 -5.65 -12.65 11.87
N VAL A 315 -6.68 -13.41 11.55
CA VAL A 315 -8.08 -13.03 11.68
C VAL A 315 -8.78 -13.91 12.71
N ASN A 316 -9.47 -13.27 13.65
CA ASN A 316 -10.45 -13.90 14.52
C ASN A 316 -11.83 -13.28 14.24
N THR A 317 -12.60 -13.97 13.41
CA THR A 317 -13.98 -13.59 13.02
C THR A 317 -14.89 -13.47 14.23
N GLU A 318 -14.79 -14.36 15.22
CA GLU A 318 -15.63 -14.38 16.43
C GLU A 318 -15.51 -13.11 17.28
N LYS A 319 -14.31 -12.51 17.30
CA LYS A 319 -14.06 -11.27 18.03
C LYS A 319 -14.00 -10.04 17.12
N ASN A 320 -14.16 -10.23 15.82
CA ASN A 320 -13.93 -9.22 14.77
C ASN A 320 -12.58 -8.50 14.95
N ILE A 321 -11.52 -9.27 15.19
CA ILE A 321 -10.13 -8.76 15.37
C ILE A 321 -9.29 -9.26 14.21
N ALA A 322 -8.51 -8.36 13.61
CA ALA A 322 -7.46 -8.72 12.67
C ALA A 322 -6.13 -8.11 13.10
N ARG A 323 -5.06 -8.89 12.94
CA ARG A 323 -3.68 -8.41 12.99
C ARG A 323 -3.06 -8.58 11.61
N VAL A 324 -2.48 -7.52 11.06
CA VAL A 324 -1.87 -7.51 9.75
C VAL A 324 -0.39 -7.24 9.91
N THR A 325 0.43 -8.03 9.24
CA THR A 325 1.89 -7.86 9.21
C THR A 325 2.35 -7.64 7.78
N ILE A 326 3.21 -6.64 7.58
CA ILE A 326 3.81 -6.31 6.28
C ILE A 326 5.33 -6.26 6.46
N ARG A 327 6.07 -6.96 5.60
CA ARG A 327 7.53 -6.90 5.48
C ARG A 327 7.91 -6.27 4.14
N GLY A 328 8.60 -5.13 4.21
CA GLY A 328 9.14 -4.46 3.04
C GLY A 328 10.48 -5.07 2.59
N ASN A 329 10.91 -4.70 1.39
CA ASN A 329 12.22 -5.04 0.83
C ASN A 329 12.85 -3.77 0.24
N SER A 330 13.68 -3.10 1.04
CA SER A 330 14.35 -1.87 0.61
C SER A 330 15.52 -2.13 -0.35
N LEU A 331 16.16 -3.31 -0.32
CA LEU A 331 17.22 -3.68 -1.27
C LEU A 331 16.70 -3.64 -2.71
N ARG A 332 15.45 -4.06 -2.90
CA ARG A 332 14.83 -4.05 -4.22
C ARG A 332 14.72 -2.65 -4.83
N ARG A 333 14.85 -1.56 -4.06
CA ARG A 333 14.90 -0.18 -4.61
C ARG A 333 16.25 0.20 -5.21
N ILE A 334 17.33 -0.49 -4.84
CA ILE A 334 18.70 -0.15 -5.25
C ILE A 334 19.32 -1.18 -6.19
N GLN A 335 18.89 -2.45 -6.14
CA GLN A 335 19.49 -3.51 -6.93
C GLN A 335 18.45 -4.43 -7.60
N ALA A 336 18.74 -4.76 -8.87
CA ALA A 336 17.92 -5.62 -9.71
C ALA A 336 17.94 -7.10 -9.26
N ASN A 337 19.09 -7.53 -8.73
CA ASN A 337 19.38 -8.91 -8.37
C ASN A 337 19.87 -8.96 -6.92
N ASP A 338 19.90 -10.16 -6.33
CA ASP A 338 20.36 -10.41 -4.96
C ASP A 338 19.61 -9.60 -3.88
N ALA A 339 18.37 -9.22 -4.16
CA ALA A 339 17.52 -8.47 -3.24
C ALA A 339 16.75 -9.38 -2.27
N ASP A 340 17.08 -10.67 -2.21
CA ASP A 340 16.40 -11.61 -1.34
C ASP A 340 16.79 -11.43 0.13
N PHE A 341 15.86 -11.74 1.02
CA PHE A 341 16.08 -11.73 2.46
C PHE A 341 17.25 -12.64 2.84
N LYS A 342 18.20 -12.07 3.57
CA LYS A 342 19.28 -12.79 4.25
C LYS A 342 19.34 -12.28 5.68
N THR A 343 19.67 -13.16 6.62
CA THR A 343 19.83 -12.78 8.04
C THR A 343 20.83 -11.62 8.23
N THR A 344 21.91 -11.62 7.44
CA THR A 344 22.94 -10.57 7.40
C THR A 344 22.47 -9.23 6.84
N SER A 345 21.37 -9.21 6.08
CA SER A 345 20.79 -8.00 5.48
C SER A 345 19.40 -7.67 6.03
N SER A 346 19.00 -8.27 7.16
CA SER A 346 17.69 -8.09 7.79
C SER A 346 17.30 -6.63 8.05
N ALA A 347 18.28 -5.76 8.28
CA ALA A 347 18.06 -4.31 8.42
C ALA A 347 17.40 -3.64 7.20
N PHE A 348 17.46 -4.27 6.02
CA PHE A 348 16.83 -3.79 4.79
C PHE A 348 15.40 -4.31 4.59
N PHE A 349 14.89 -5.11 5.53
CA PHE A 349 13.56 -5.73 5.46
C PHE A 349 12.71 -5.30 6.66
N PRO A 350 12.32 -4.01 6.73
CA PRO A 350 11.53 -3.52 7.84
C PRO A 350 10.18 -4.24 7.91
N ILE A 351 9.71 -4.48 9.13
CA ILE A 351 8.44 -5.14 9.43
C ILE A 351 7.57 -4.16 10.20
N THR A 352 6.33 -3.99 9.74
CA THR A 352 5.29 -3.29 10.49
C THR A 352 4.15 -4.25 10.81
N THR A 353 3.50 -4.04 11.94
CA THR A 353 2.40 -4.86 12.41
C THR A 353 1.37 -4.00 13.09
N VAL A 354 0.12 -4.20 12.72
CA VAL A 354 -1.03 -3.51 13.31
C VAL A 354 -2.08 -4.52 13.74
N GLN A 355 -2.69 -4.30 14.89
CA GLN A 355 -3.81 -5.10 15.37
C GLN A 355 -5.00 -4.20 15.64
N VAL A 356 -6.11 -4.49 14.98
CA VAL A 356 -7.31 -3.67 15.01
C VAL A 356 -8.52 -4.54 15.30
N LYS A 357 -9.40 -4.02 16.16
CA LYS A 357 -10.74 -4.55 16.36
C LYS A 357 -11.72 -3.73 15.53
N GLY A 358 -12.54 -4.39 14.73
CA GLY A 358 -13.55 -3.72 13.91
C GLY A 358 -14.72 -3.15 14.72
N LEU A 359 -15.48 -2.26 14.09
CA LEU A 359 -16.62 -1.53 14.65
C LEU A 359 -17.81 -2.45 14.99
N GLY A 360 -18.02 -3.51 14.20
CA GLY A 360 -19.17 -4.40 14.33
C GLY A 360 -18.90 -5.69 15.09
N GLY A 361 -19.95 -6.27 15.67
CA GLY A 361 -19.91 -7.52 16.44
C GLY A 361 -20.62 -8.69 15.77
N TYR A 362 -20.76 -8.69 14.43
CA TYR A 362 -21.26 -9.86 13.71
C TYR A 362 -20.17 -10.93 13.71
N GLY A 363 -19.99 -11.57 14.86
CA GLY A 363 -19.25 -12.82 15.01
C GLY A 363 -19.93 -13.93 14.22
N LYS A 364 -19.21 -15.03 14.00
CA LYS A 364 -19.64 -16.08 13.09
C LYS A 364 -20.88 -16.78 13.62
#